data_AF-A0A949F9P9-F1
#
_entry.id   AF-A0A949F9P9-F1
#
_cell.length_a   1.000
_cell.length_b   1.000
_cell.length_c   1.000
_cell.angle_alpha   90.00
_cell.angle_beta   90.00
_cell.angle_gamma   90.00
#
_symmetry.space_group_name_H-M   'P 1'
#
loop_
_entity.id
_entity.type
_entity.pdbx_description
1 polymer ?
#
loop_
_entity_poly.entity_id
_entity_poly.type
_entity_poly.pdbx_seq_one_letter_code
_entity_poly.pdbx_strand_id
1 'polypeptide(L)'
;MKRILKRITKELSKIDDVRAVILYGGFARGEYTPRSDIDLFILTTAKKTQKEIQDKVIELESKIGRNIQPTIRTIDELQKTDTGLLQNVFQEGKILYLKEPAEIPSAVLLQQKPCLIYSFQISGLSQKEKAKFNRHLYEQKRKGYRYKGLLREIGGQKLSAGCVMVPYMQKEKIEKFFKKFRVKFEQQKVWK
;
A
#
# COMPACT_ATOMS: atom_id res chain seq x y z
N MET A 1 11.68 -28.05 3.85
CA MET A 1 11.27 -26.68 3.44
C MET A 1 12.41 -25.66 3.38
N LYS A 2 13.06 -25.30 4.52
CA LYS A 2 14.14 -24.29 4.54
C LYS A 2 15.27 -24.51 3.51
N ARG A 3 15.63 -25.76 3.21
CA ARG A 3 16.64 -26.11 2.18
C ARG A 3 16.20 -25.74 0.75
N ILE A 4 14.91 -25.92 0.42
CA ILE A 4 14.35 -25.57 -0.89
C ILE A 4 14.40 -24.05 -1.07
N LEU A 5 13.88 -23.29 -0.10
CA LEU A 5 13.89 -21.83 -0.13
C LEU A 5 15.32 -21.29 -0.22
N LYS A 6 16.26 -21.83 0.56
CA LYS A 6 17.69 -21.46 0.46
C LYS A 6 18.26 -21.68 -0.94
N ARG A 7 17.86 -22.77 -1.63
CA ARG A 7 18.32 -23.04 -3.00
C ARG A 7 17.73 -22.05 -4.00
N ILE A 8 16.43 -21.77 -3.90
CA ILE A 8 15.76 -20.75 -4.71
C ILE A 8 16.44 -19.39 -4.52
N THR A 9 16.62 -18.95 -3.27
CA THR A 9 17.33 -17.71 -2.92
C THR A 9 18.72 -17.67 -3.54
N LYS A 10 19.50 -18.75 -3.39
CA LYS A 10 20.89 -18.82 -3.89
C LYS A 10 20.96 -18.72 -5.41
N GLU A 11 20.03 -19.34 -6.14
CA GLU A 11 20.08 -19.32 -7.60
C GLU A 11 19.55 -18.00 -8.18
N LEU A 12 18.47 -17.45 -7.61
CA LEU A 12 17.90 -16.18 -8.07
C LEU A 12 18.78 -14.97 -7.71
N SER A 13 19.47 -14.99 -6.56
CA SER A 13 20.37 -13.89 -6.15
C SER A 13 21.61 -13.74 -7.02
N LYS A 14 21.96 -14.74 -7.85
CA LYS A 14 23.06 -14.64 -8.82
C LYS A 14 22.72 -13.75 -10.01
N ILE A 15 21.43 -13.54 -10.28
CA ILE A 15 20.98 -12.66 -11.36
C ILE A 15 21.14 -11.23 -10.85
N ASP A 16 22.09 -10.49 -11.44
CA ASP A 16 22.50 -9.17 -10.92
C ASP A 16 21.32 -8.18 -10.83
N ASP A 17 20.39 -8.25 -11.78
CA ASP A 17 19.25 -7.34 -11.83
C ASP A 17 18.13 -7.69 -10.83
N VAL A 18 18.20 -8.83 -10.14
CA VAL A 18 17.23 -9.18 -9.08
C VAL A 18 17.50 -8.31 -7.84
N ARG A 19 16.48 -7.55 -7.42
CA ARG A 19 16.53 -6.64 -6.27
C ARG A 19 15.89 -7.23 -5.03
N ALA A 20 14.79 -7.94 -5.18
CA ALA A 20 14.12 -8.62 -4.08
C ALA A 20 13.50 -9.93 -4.54
N VAL A 21 13.48 -10.91 -3.64
CA VAL A 21 12.69 -12.14 -3.77
C VAL A 21 11.87 -12.28 -2.50
N ILE A 22 10.54 -12.30 -2.64
CA ILE A 22 9.60 -12.39 -1.54
C ILE A 22 8.75 -13.63 -1.75
N LEU A 23 8.75 -14.53 -0.77
CA LEU A 23 7.82 -15.65 -0.73
C LEU A 23 6.47 -15.14 -0.25
N TYR A 24 5.38 -15.42 -0.96
CA TYR A 24 4.03 -15.10 -0.51
C TYR A 24 3.11 -16.32 -0.62
N GLY A 25 1.80 -16.14 -0.40
CA GLY A 25 0.81 -17.21 -0.56
C GLY A 25 0.86 -18.27 0.55
N GLY A 26 0.34 -19.47 0.24
CA GLY A 26 0.16 -20.54 1.25
C GLY A 26 1.45 -20.98 1.95
N PHE A 27 2.58 -20.88 1.25
CA PHE A 27 3.90 -21.14 1.84
C PHE A 27 4.33 -20.10 2.87
N ALA A 28 4.01 -18.83 2.61
CA ALA A 28 4.31 -17.76 3.54
C ALA A 28 3.41 -17.86 4.79
N ARG A 29 2.12 -18.18 4.62
CA ARG A 29 1.17 -18.38 5.73
C ARG A 29 1.39 -19.66 6.55
N GLY A 30 2.05 -20.67 5.97
CA GLY A 30 2.23 -21.97 6.63
C GLY A 30 1.08 -22.95 6.43
N GLU A 31 0.17 -22.66 5.50
CA GLU A 31 -1.02 -23.45 5.17
C GLU A 31 -0.81 -24.34 3.93
N TYR A 32 0.43 -24.52 3.50
CA TYR A 32 0.74 -25.25 2.29
C TYR A 32 0.53 -26.77 2.46
N THR A 33 0.03 -27.42 1.43
CA THR A 33 -0.10 -28.88 1.34
C THR A 33 1.08 -29.45 0.53
N PRO A 34 1.29 -30.78 0.45
CA PRO A 34 2.30 -31.36 -0.41
C PRO A 34 2.16 -31.03 -1.91
N ARG A 35 0.99 -30.57 -2.38
CA ARG A 35 0.74 -30.19 -3.77
C ARG A 35 0.76 -28.67 -4.04
N SER A 36 0.87 -27.84 -3.01
CA SER A 36 0.85 -26.38 -3.17
C SER A 36 2.05 -25.85 -3.97
N ASP A 37 1.82 -24.85 -4.81
CA ASP A 37 2.88 -24.18 -5.56
C ASP A 37 3.66 -23.20 -4.65
N ILE A 38 4.90 -22.88 -5.04
CA ILE A 38 5.72 -21.87 -4.36
C ILE A 38 5.51 -20.51 -5.04
N ASP A 39 4.72 -19.64 -4.43
CA ASP A 39 4.47 -18.29 -4.96
C ASP A 39 5.63 -17.34 -4.61
N LEU A 40 6.27 -16.76 -5.63
CA LEU A 40 7.38 -15.83 -5.47
C LEU A 40 7.08 -14.50 -6.13
N PHE A 41 7.25 -13.41 -5.40
CA PHE A 41 7.27 -12.07 -5.95
C PHE A 41 8.72 -11.64 -6.14
N ILE A 42 9.10 -11.30 -7.37
CA ILE A 42 10.48 -10.97 -7.74
C ILE A 42 10.51 -9.57 -8.31
N LEU A 43 11.31 -8.70 -7.70
CA LEU A 43 11.50 -7.32 -8.13
C LEU A 43 12.81 -7.19 -8.92
N THR A 44 12.75 -6.57 -10.10
CA THR A 44 13.90 -6.28 -10.97
C THR A 44 13.97 -4.81 -11.35
N THR A 45 15.04 -4.37 -12.01
CA THR A 45 15.07 -3.01 -12.61
C THR A 45 14.68 -3.02 -14.08
N ALA A 46 14.97 -4.10 -14.82
CA ALA A 46 14.71 -4.18 -16.25
C ALA A 46 13.76 -5.31 -16.61
N LYS A 47 12.85 -5.05 -17.57
CA LYS A 47 11.92 -6.07 -18.08
C LYS A 47 12.62 -7.22 -18.80
N LYS A 48 13.76 -6.96 -19.44
CA LYS A 48 14.54 -7.97 -20.17
C LYS A 48 14.96 -9.17 -19.30
N THR A 49 15.15 -8.92 -18.00
CA THR A 49 15.55 -9.91 -17.00
C THR A 49 14.43 -10.92 -16.71
N GLN A 50 13.19 -10.61 -17.07
CA GLN A 50 12.04 -11.49 -16.85
C GLN A 50 12.25 -12.86 -17.50
N LYS A 51 12.79 -12.91 -18.72
CA LYS A 51 13.04 -14.17 -19.42
C LYS A 51 14.11 -15.01 -18.70
N GLU A 52 15.21 -14.38 -18.28
CA GLU A 52 16.29 -15.04 -17.54
C GLU A 52 15.80 -15.65 -16.22
N ILE A 53 14.94 -14.92 -15.50
CA ILE A 53 14.33 -15.42 -14.26
C ILE A 53 13.38 -16.59 -14.55
N GLN A 54 12.56 -16.51 -15.60
CA GLN A 54 11.66 -17.60 -15.99
C GLN A 54 12.44 -18.87 -16.34
N ASP A 55 13.49 -18.76 -17.16
CA ASP A 55 14.34 -19.90 -17.53
C ASP A 55 15.00 -20.52 -16.27
N LYS A 56 15.47 -19.68 -15.34
CA LYS A 56 16.05 -20.14 -14.08
C LYS A 56 15.02 -20.80 -13.17
N VAL A 57 13.78 -20.33 -13.16
CA VAL A 57 12.68 -20.94 -12.40
C VAL A 57 12.35 -22.32 -12.94
N ILE A 58 12.23 -22.50 -14.25
CA ILE A 58 11.99 -23.81 -14.88
C ILE A 58 13.09 -24.82 -14.50
N GLU A 59 14.35 -24.37 -14.51
CA GLU A 59 15.50 -25.18 -14.05
C GLU A 59 15.37 -25.59 -12.57
N LEU A 60 14.92 -24.66 -11.72
CA LEU A 60 14.71 -24.88 -10.29
C LEU A 60 13.57 -25.86 -10.04
N GLU A 61 12.44 -25.72 -10.74
CA GLU A 61 11.27 -26.62 -10.63
C GLU A 61 11.66 -28.06 -10.91
N SER A 62 12.40 -28.29 -12.00
CA SER A 62 12.90 -29.60 -12.40
C SER A 62 13.80 -30.23 -11.32
N LYS A 63 14.59 -29.40 -10.62
CA LYS A 63 15.51 -29.86 -9.55
C LYS A 63 14.83 -30.04 -8.19
N ILE A 64 13.74 -29.35 -7.94
CA ILE A 64 13.02 -29.35 -6.66
C ILE A 64 11.86 -30.35 -6.69
N GLY A 65 11.35 -30.70 -7.87
CA GLY A 65 10.17 -31.53 -8.05
C GLY A 65 8.89 -30.82 -7.61
N ARG A 66 8.85 -29.49 -7.77
CA ARG A 66 7.73 -28.66 -7.34
C ARG A 66 7.60 -27.40 -8.17
N ASN A 67 6.36 -27.04 -8.49
CA ASN A 67 6.01 -25.86 -9.27
C ASN A 67 6.28 -24.57 -8.45
N ILE A 68 6.81 -23.57 -9.14
CA ILE A 68 7.16 -22.26 -8.62
C ILE A 68 6.40 -21.26 -9.50
N GLN A 69 5.60 -20.40 -8.89
CA GLN A 69 4.88 -19.35 -9.61
C GLN A 69 5.58 -17.99 -9.40
N PRO A 70 6.43 -17.54 -10.34
CA PRO A 70 7.12 -16.26 -10.23
C PRO A 70 6.25 -15.11 -10.77
N THR A 71 5.83 -14.21 -9.89
CA THR A 71 5.34 -12.89 -10.28
C THR A 71 6.50 -11.92 -10.34
N ILE A 72 6.92 -11.59 -11.56
CA ILE A 72 8.07 -10.72 -11.82
C ILE A 72 7.56 -9.31 -12.15
N ARG A 73 8.12 -8.30 -11.48
CA ARG A 73 7.80 -6.88 -11.71
C ARG A 73 9.06 -6.03 -11.70
N THR A 74 9.07 -5.00 -12.53
CA THR A 74 10.00 -3.88 -12.39
C THR A 74 9.53 -2.89 -11.33
N ILE A 75 10.41 -2.00 -10.86
CA ILE A 75 10.05 -0.89 -9.95
C ILE A 75 8.91 -0.04 -10.53
N ASP A 76 8.96 0.25 -11.84
CA ASP A 76 7.92 1.03 -12.52
C ASP A 76 6.57 0.29 -12.60
N GLU A 77 6.61 -1.04 -12.77
CA GLU A 77 5.39 -1.86 -12.82
C GLU A 77 4.81 -2.12 -11.43
N LEU A 78 5.62 -2.01 -10.37
CA LEU A 78 5.16 -2.16 -8.99
C LEU A 78 4.05 -1.15 -8.66
N GLN A 79 4.13 0.07 -9.20
CA GLN A 79 3.09 1.10 -9.03
C GLN A 79 1.78 0.78 -9.76
N LYS A 80 1.85 -0.04 -10.83
CA LYS A 80 0.70 -0.42 -11.67
C LYS A 80 0.17 -1.81 -11.32
N THR A 81 0.81 -2.50 -10.39
CA THR A 81 0.44 -3.86 -10.00
C THR A 81 -0.81 -3.81 -9.13
N ASP A 82 -1.65 -4.84 -9.30
CA ASP A 82 -2.89 -5.02 -8.56
C ASP A 82 -2.69 -4.87 -7.04
N THR A 83 -3.57 -4.08 -6.42
CA THR A 83 -3.52 -3.76 -4.99
C THR A 83 -3.74 -5.00 -4.12
N GLY A 84 -4.56 -5.96 -4.56
CA GLY A 84 -4.83 -7.19 -3.81
C GLY A 84 -3.60 -8.09 -3.78
N LEU A 85 -2.93 -8.27 -4.92
CA LEU A 85 -1.65 -8.98 -4.98
C LEU A 85 -0.61 -8.34 -4.05
N LEU A 86 -0.46 -7.03 -4.09
CA LEU A 86 0.55 -6.35 -3.27
C LEU A 86 0.20 -6.40 -1.78
N GLN A 87 -1.07 -6.31 -1.41
CA GLN A 87 -1.49 -6.57 -0.04
C GLN A 87 -1.07 -7.96 0.41
N ASN A 88 -1.31 -9.02 -0.39
CA ASN A 88 -0.88 -10.37 -0.05
C ASN A 88 0.65 -10.48 0.10
N VAL A 89 1.41 -9.89 -0.84
CA VAL A 89 2.88 -9.90 -0.82
C VAL A 89 3.43 -9.16 0.39
N PHE A 90 2.86 -8.02 0.78
CA PHE A 90 3.40 -7.19 1.85
C PHE A 90 2.85 -7.52 3.24
N GLN A 91 1.65 -8.07 3.34
CA GLN A 91 1.04 -8.48 4.61
C GLN A 91 1.58 -9.84 5.09
N GLU A 92 1.74 -10.80 4.17
CA GLU A 92 2.07 -12.18 4.51
C GLU A 92 3.49 -12.56 4.08
N GLY A 93 4.09 -11.78 3.18
CA GLY A 93 5.31 -12.17 2.50
C GLY A 93 6.53 -12.27 3.41
N LYS A 94 7.38 -13.25 3.10
CA LYS A 94 8.67 -13.47 3.75
C LYS A 94 9.77 -13.12 2.77
N ILE A 95 10.56 -12.11 3.11
CA ILE A 95 11.72 -11.71 2.31
C ILE A 95 12.74 -12.85 2.32
N LEU A 96 13.00 -13.41 1.14
CA LEU A 96 14.00 -14.44 0.93
C LEU A 96 15.35 -13.85 0.51
N TYR A 97 15.32 -12.72 -0.21
CA TYR A 97 16.50 -12.01 -0.69
C TYR A 97 16.18 -10.52 -0.83
N LEU A 98 17.16 -9.68 -0.51
CA LEU A 98 17.14 -8.24 -0.76
C LEU A 98 18.56 -7.82 -1.14
N LYS A 99 18.73 -7.18 -2.30
CA LYS A 99 20.01 -6.67 -2.76
C LYS A 99 20.25 -5.28 -2.16
N GLU A 100 21.38 -5.11 -1.47
CA GLU A 100 21.78 -3.81 -0.91
C GLU A 100 22.54 -2.94 -1.93
N PRO A 101 22.35 -1.60 -1.92
CA PRO A 101 21.35 -0.86 -1.16
C PRO A 101 19.95 -1.03 -1.79
N ALA A 102 18.94 -1.28 -0.95
CA ALA A 102 17.57 -1.43 -1.39
C ALA A 102 16.93 -0.05 -1.63
N GLU A 103 17.05 0.48 -2.85
CA GLU A 103 16.37 1.72 -3.27
C GLU A 103 14.89 1.48 -3.63
N ILE A 104 14.17 0.74 -2.79
CA ILE A 104 12.73 0.53 -2.96
C ILE A 104 12.01 1.56 -2.07
N PRO A 105 11.28 2.54 -2.62
CA PRO A 105 10.58 3.51 -1.78
C PRO A 105 9.59 2.81 -0.85
N SER A 106 9.69 3.08 0.45
CA SER A 106 8.83 2.46 1.48
C SER A 106 7.34 2.68 1.24
N ALA A 107 6.96 3.80 0.61
CA ALA A 107 5.59 4.07 0.19
C ALA A 107 5.07 3.09 -0.87
N VAL A 108 5.94 2.59 -1.75
CA VAL A 108 5.58 1.63 -2.79
C VAL A 108 5.42 0.23 -2.18
N LEU A 109 6.19 -0.09 -1.13
CA LEU A 109 6.10 -1.35 -0.39
C LEU A 109 4.82 -1.55 0.40
N LEU A 110 3.99 -0.51 0.58
CA LEU A 110 2.74 -0.69 1.30
C LEU A 110 1.54 -0.48 0.40
N GLN A 111 1.67 0.30 -0.70
CA GLN A 111 0.58 0.91 -1.49
C GLN A 111 -0.53 1.59 -0.67
N GLN A 112 -0.48 1.47 0.66
CA GLN A 112 -1.32 2.12 1.60
C GLN A 112 -0.86 3.57 1.66
N LYS A 113 -1.77 4.46 1.37
CA LYS A 113 -1.57 5.89 1.53
C LYS A 113 -1.79 6.19 3.00
N PRO A 114 -0.80 6.76 3.69
CA PRO A 114 -1.02 7.20 5.05
C PRO A 114 -2.15 8.23 5.04
N CYS A 115 -3.15 7.99 5.88
CA CYS A 115 -4.32 8.82 6.06
C CYS A 115 -4.47 9.15 7.55
N LEU A 116 -5.23 10.20 7.81
CA LEU A 116 -5.58 10.64 9.14
C LEU A 116 -7.10 10.61 9.25
N ILE A 117 -7.60 9.87 10.22
CA ILE A 117 -8.99 9.99 10.67
C ILE A 117 -9.00 11.07 11.74
N TYR A 118 -9.81 12.09 11.53
CA TYR A 118 -10.06 13.15 12.49
C TYR A 118 -11.45 12.99 13.09
N SER A 119 -11.49 12.87 14.41
CA SER A 119 -12.72 13.01 15.20
C SER A 119 -12.74 14.42 15.79
N PHE A 120 -13.83 15.16 15.62
CA PHE A 120 -13.89 16.55 16.04
C PHE A 120 -15.26 16.95 16.61
N GLN A 121 -15.23 17.89 17.55
CA GLN A 121 -16.40 18.36 18.26
C GLN A 121 -16.69 19.83 17.94
N ILE A 122 -17.87 20.09 17.38
CA ILE A 122 -18.36 21.45 17.12
C ILE A 122 -19.36 21.93 18.17
N SER A 123 -19.59 21.17 19.24
CA SER A 123 -20.59 21.48 20.29
C SER A 123 -20.37 22.86 20.91
N GLY A 124 -19.11 23.23 21.14
CA GLY A 124 -18.69 24.53 21.69
C GLY A 124 -18.82 25.73 20.74
N LEU A 125 -19.24 25.54 19.48
CA LEU A 125 -19.48 26.63 18.54
C LEU A 125 -20.92 27.15 18.64
N SER A 126 -21.11 28.46 18.43
CA SER A 126 -22.45 29.04 18.28
C SER A 126 -23.18 28.46 17.07
N GLN A 127 -24.51 28.56 17.02
CA GLN A 127 -25.28 28.04 15.87
C GLN A 127 -24.85 28.67 14.54
N LYS A 128 -24.54 29.97 14.54
CA LYS A 128 -24.02 30.69 13.37
C LYS A 128 -22.66 30.14 12.93
N GLU A 129 -21.77 29.85 13.87
CA GLU A 129 -20.44 29.27 13.59
C GLU A 129 -20.51 27.82 13.16
N LYS A 130 -21.39 26.99 13.75
CA LYS A 130 -21.65 25.61 13.31
C LYS A 130 -22.09 25.58 11.85
N ALA A 131 -23.01 26.47 11.48
CA ALA A 131 -23.45 26.61 10.09
C ALA A 131 -22.29 27.03 9.19
N LYS A 132 -21.48 28.02 9.59
CA LYS A 132 -20.31 28.47 8.83
C LYS A 132 -19.28 27.36 8.66
N PHE A 133 -18.94 26.64 9.73
CA PHE A 133 -18.00 25.52 9.73
C PHE A 133 -18.43 24.44 8.72
N ASN A 134 -19.67 23.94 8.83
CA ASN A 134 -20.17 22.89 7.95
C ASN A 134 -20.19 23.33 6.48
N ARG A 135 -20.53 24.59 6.22
CA ARG A 135 -20.52 25.18 4.88
C ARG A 135 -19.12 25.24 4.24
N HIS A 136 -18.08 25.45 5.04
CA HIS A 136 -16.69 25.51 4.52
C HIS A 136 -16.03 24.13 4.44
N LEU A 137 -16.35 23.23 5.38
CA LEU A 137 -15.77 21.89 5.40
C LEU A 137 -16.39 20.98 4.33
N TYR A 138 -17.72 20.97 4.23
CA TYR A 138 -18.47 20.05 3.38
C TYR A 138 -19.01 20.75 2.13
N GLU A 139 -19.29 19.94 1.12
CA GLU A 139 -19.87 20.43 -0.12
C GLU A 139 -21.30 20.94 0.08
N GLN A 140 -21.64 21.96 -0.71
CA GLN A 140 -22.99 22.50 -0.76
C GLN A 140 -23.53 22.49 -2.18
N LYS A 141 -24.82 22.17 -2.32
CA LYS A 141 -25.60 22.40 -3.54
C LYS A 141 -26.47 23.63 -3.32
N ARG A 142 -26.31 24.67 -4.14
CA ARG A 142 -27.16 25.87 -4.14
C ARG A 142 -27.47 26.30 -5.57
N LYS A 143 -28.76 26.44 -5.89
CA LYS A 143 -29.25 26.94 -7.20
C LYS A 143 -28.54 26.30 -8.40
N GLY A 144 -28.37 24.98 -8.39
CA GLY A 144 -27.67 24.23 -9.45
C GLY A 144 -26.14 24.21 -9.35
N TYR A 145 -25.51 25.11 -8.59
CA TYR A 145 -24.06 25.16 -8.40
C TYR A 145 -23.59 24.28 -7.22
N ARG A 146 -22.51 23.53 -7.43
CA ARG A 146 -21.81 22.75 -6.40
C ARG A 146 -20.59 23.52 -5.91
N TYR A 147 -20.63 23.96 -4.66
CA TYR A 147 -19.46 24.54 -3.99
C TYR A 147 -18.66 23.41 -3.35
N LYS A 148 -17.41 23.25 -3.78
CA LYS A 148 -16.49 22.28 -3.19
C LYS A 148 -16.14 22.77 -1.78
N GLY A 149 -16.40 21.94 -0.77
CA GLY A 149 -15.90 22.19 0.58
C GLY A 149 -14.44 21.76 0.69
N LEU A 150 -13.73 22.27 1.69
CA LEU A 150 -12.31 21.96 1.93
C LEU A 150 -12.05 20.44 1.91
N LEU A 151 -12.96 19.65 2.48
CA LEU A 151 -12.79 18.20 2.55
C LEU A 151 -12.68 17.55 1.16
N ARG A 152 -13.48 18.01 0.19
CA ARG A 152 -13.43 17.53 -1.21
C ARG A 152 -12.16 18.04 -1.90
N GLU A 153 -11.78 19.29 -1.65
CA GLU A 153 -10.59 19.92 -2.27
C GLU A 153 -9.28 19.20 -1.90
N ILE A 154 -9.18 18.73 -0.65
CA ILE A 154 -8.00 18.01 -0.17
C ILE A 154 -8.07 16.48 -0.39
N GLY A 155 -9.07 16.01 -1.15
CA GLY A 155 -9.26 14.58 -1.42
C GLY A 155 -9.64 13.76 -0.17
N GLY A 156 -10.25 14.40 0.82
CA GLY A 156 -10.77 13.75 2.02
C GLY A 156 -12.17 13.16 1.83
N GLN A 157 -12.55 12.30 2.76
CA GLN A 157 -13.81 11.57 2.79
C GLN A 157 -14.52 11.81 4.12
N LYS A 158 -15.83 12.05 4.08
CA LYS A 158 -16.66 12.08 5.29
C LYS A 158 -16.96 10.64 5.70
N LEU A 159 -16.66 10.29 6.96
CA LEU A 159 -16.99 8.98 7.53
C LEU A 159 -18.31 9.03 8.29
N SER A 160 -18.51 10.07 9.11
CA SER A 160 -19.74 10.31 9.85
C SER A 160 -19.88 11.78 10.24
N ALA A 161 -20.90 12.14 11.04
CA ALA A 161 -20.97 13.47 11.63
C ALA A 161 -19.83 13.62 12.66
N GLY A 162 -18.97 14.63 12.48
CA GLY A 162 -17.82 14.84 13.36
C GLY A 162 -16.63 13.92 13.08
N CYS A 163 -16.65 13.12 12.01
CA CYS A 163 -15.55 12.24 11.64
C CYS A 163 -15.23 12.30 10.14
N VAL A 164 -13.97 12.60 9.81
CA VAL A 164 -13.48 12.70 8.43
C VAL A 164 -12.14 11.98 8.28
N MET A 165 -11.86 11.47 7.09
CA MET A 165 -10.59 10.89 6.71
C MET A 165 -9.91 11.78 5.67
N VAL A 166 -8.63 12.06 5.84
CA VAL A 166 -7.86 12.96 4.96
C VAL A 166 -6.50 12.33 4.65
N PRO A 167 -5.97 12.46 3.42
CA PRO A 167 -4.60 12.04 3.11
C PRO A 167 -3.59 12.74 4.03
N TYR A 168 -2.58 12.02 4.52
CA TYR A 168 -1.59 12.55 5.46
C TYR A 168 -0.89 13.81 4.95
N MET A 169 -0.61 13.88 3.65
CA MET A 169 0.01 15.05 2.99
C MET A 169 -0.81 16.35 3.12
N GLN A 170 -2.11 16.25 3.44
CA GLN A 170 -2.99 17.41 3.61
C GLN A 170 -3.24 17.76 5.09
N LYS A 171 -2.52 17.13 6.02
CA LYS A 171 -2.59 17.37 7.48
C LYS A 171 -2.62 18.85 7.84
N GLU A 172 -1.67 19.62 7.31
CA GLU A 172 -1.57 21.03 7.67
C GLU A 172 -2.83 21.83 7.29
N LYS A 173 -3.40 21.57 6.11
CA LYS A 173 -4.56 22.33 5.62
C LYS A 173 -5.78 22.07 6.50
N ILE A 174 -6.04 20.81 6.85
CA ILE A 174 -7.21 20.46 7.67
C ILE A 174 -7.03 20.92 9.13
N GLU A 175 -5.83 20.82 9.70
CA GLU A 175 -5.58 21.30 11.07
C GLU A 175 -5.61 22.83 11.17
N LYS A 176 -5.09 23.56 10.16
CA LYS A 176 -5.25 25.02 10.07
C LYS A 176 -6.72 25.41 10.04
N PHE A 177 -7.55 24.65 9.32
CA PHE A 177 -9.00 24.85 9.29
C PHE A 177 -9.65 24.61 10.66
N PHE A 178 -9.38 23.49 11.33
CA PHE A 178 -9.95 23.24 12.66
C PHE A 178 -9.51 24.28 13.70
N LYS A 179 -8.23 24.68 13.68
CA LYS A 179 -7.68 25.74 14.55
C LYS A 179 -8.35 27.09 14.29
N LYS A 180 -8.59 27.48 13.02
CA LYS A 180 -9.30 28.71 12.66
C LYS A 180 -10.69 28.80 13.28
N PHE A 181 -11.39 27.68 13.40
CA PHE A 181 -12.70 27.59 14.03
C PHE A 181 -12.64 27.23 15.52
N ARG A 182 -11.46 27.09 16.13
CA ARG A 182 -11.27 26.69 17.54
C ARG A 182 -11.99 25.38 17.89
N VAL A 183 -12.04 24.46 16.93
CA VAL A 183 -12.67 23.14 17.09
C VAL A 183 -11.69 22.20 17.79
N LYS A 184 -12.16 21.48 18.81
CA LYS A 184 -11.41 20.38 19.43
C LYS A 184 -11.43 19.18 18.50
N PHE A 185 -10.28 18.57 18.29
CA PHE A 185 -10.14 17.38 17.45
C PHE A 185 -9.08 16.43 17.97
N GLU A 186 -9.25 15.16 17.66
CA GLU A 186 -8.29 14.07 17.84
C GLU A 186 -7.98 13.47 16.47
N GLN A 187 -6.81 12.82 16.35
CA GLN A 187 -6.41 12.16 15.11
C GLN A 187 -5.94 10.73 15.35
N GLN A 188 -6.27 9.85 14.41
CA GLN A 188 -5.75 8.50 14.34
C GLN A 188 -5.10 8.28 12.97
N LYS A 189 -3.88 7.72 12.99
CA LYS A 189 -3.18 7.32 11.77
C LYS A 189 -3.77 6.02 11.27
N VAL A 190 -4.16 5.99 10.01
CA VAL A 190 -4.62 4.79 9.32
C VAL A 190 -3.93 4.68 7.98
N TRP A 191 -3.74 3.46 7.52
CA TRP A 191 -3.13 3.15 6.24
C TRP A 191 -4.23 2.57 5.35
N LYS A 192 -4.48 3.22 4.20
CA LYS A 192 -5.57 2.86 3.27
C LYS A 192 -5.02 2.56 1.89
#